data_AF-A0A7X3RA31-F1
#
_entry.id   AF-A0A7X3RA31-F1
#
_cell.length_a   1.000
_cell.length_b   1.000
_cell.length_c   1.000
_cell.angle_alpha   90.00
_cell.angle_beta   90.00
_cell.angle_gamma   90.00
#
_symmetry.space_group_name_H-M   'P 1'
#
loop_
_entity.id
_entity.type
_entity.pdbx_description
1 polymer ?
#
loop_
_entity_poly.entity_id
_entity_poly.type
_entity_poly.pdbx_seq_one_letter_code
_entity_poly.pdbx_strand_id
1 'polypeptide(L)'
;MQRMEKYCDKYWEKTGTSPHPNAEVTDSVVKGLAAHVDELGRPLCPCNFYPDKKAELERSREWVCACDEMKIWKYCHCLLFVTPEGLPITEYLPEDHEGRQMYGLVEDPTPDKGREARHRAPE
;
A
#
# COMPACT_ATOMS: atom_id res chain seq x y z
N MET A 1 3.20 13.42 11.35
CA MET A 1 4.11 12.26 11.21
C MET A 1 3.81 11.12 12.20
N GLN A 2 3.91 11.31 13.53
CA GLN A 2 3.69 10.23 14.53
C GLN A 2 2.40 9.40 14.38
N ARG A 3 1.31 10.03 13.93
CA ARG A 3 0.05 9.32 13.65
C ARG A 3 0.20 8.30 12.52
N MET A 4 0.98 8.64 11.48
CA MET A 4 1.20 7.75 10.34
C MET A 4 2.19 6.64 10.67
N GLU A 5 3.22 6.90 11.48
CA GLU A 5 4.12 5.85 11.98
C GLU A 5 3.33 4.78 12.75
N LYS A 6 2.53 5.20 13.75
CA LYS A 6 1.66 4.29 14.52
C LYS A 6 0.64 3.54 13.66
N TYR A 7 0.17 4.17 12.58
CA TYR A 7 -0.70 3.52 11.62
C TYR A 7 0.05 2.41 10.87
N CYS A 8 1.27 2.69 10.40
CA CYS A 8 2.08 1.72 9.68
C CYS A 8 2.44 0.54 10.58
N ASP A 9 2.89 0.78 11.83
CA ASP A 9 3.19 -0.27 12.82
C ASP A 9 2.04 -1.26 12.96
N LYS A 10 0.83 -0.74 13.21
CA LYS A 10 -0.37 -1.57 13.36
C LYS A 10 -0.77 -2.27 12.08
N TYR A 11 -0.57 -1.63 10.93
CA TYR A 11 -0.95 -2.22 9.65
C TYR A 11 0.02 -3.33 9.24
N TRP A 12 1.34 -3.18 9.50
CA TRP A 12 2.33 -4.25 9.36
C TRP A 12 1.95 -5.48 10.18
N GLU A 13 1.61 -5.31 11.45
CA GLU A 13 1.14 -6.40 12.31
C GLU A 13 -0.14 -7.06 11.76
N LYS A 14 -1.13 -6.23 11.35
CA LYS A 14 -2.42 -6.70 10.81
C LYS A 14 -2.25 -7.51 9.53
N THR A 15 -1.37 -7.07 8.63
CA THR A 15 -1.19 -7.69 7.31
C THR A 15 -0.03 -8.66 7.25
N GLY A 16 0.77 -8.81 8.31
CA GLY A 16 1.96 -9.66 8.27
C GLY A 16 3.03 -9.19 7.27
N THR A 17 3.04 -7.89 6.98
CA THR A 17 4.06 -7.24 6.12
C THR A 17 5.08 -6.53 6.99
N SER A 18 6.13 -6.01 6.36
CA SER A 18 7.21 -5.26 7.01
C SER A 18 7.44 -3.91 6.33
N PRO A 19 8.11 -2.96 7.02
CA PRO A 19 8.74 -1.83 6.34
C PRO A 19 9.78 -2.31 5.33
N HIS A 20 10.12 -1.47 4.37
CA HIS A 20 11.19 -1.75 3.43
C HIS A 20 12.57 -1.75 4.14
N PRO A 21 13.50 -2.68 3.82
CA PRO A 21 14.83 -2.74 4.45
C PRO A 21 15.65 -1.46 4.33
N ASN A 22 15.49 -0.72 3.21
CA ASN A 22 15.96 0.66 3.12
C ASN A 22 14.98 1.61 3.81
N ALA A 23 15.38 2.13 4.97
CA ALA A 23 14.56 3.03 5.80
C ALA A 23 14.17 4.33 5.08
N GLU A 24 14.96 4.83 4.12
CA GLU A 24 14.65 6.06 3.38
C GLU A 24 13.38 5.92 2.52
N VAL A 25 13.11 4.72 2.02
CA VAL A 25 11.89 4.41 1.27
C VAL A 25 10.67 4.55 2.19
N THR A 26 10.71 3.87 3.33
CA THR A 26 9.64 3.91 4.34
C THR A 26 9.42 5.34 4.83
N ASP A 27 10.49 6.05 5.20
CA ASP A 27 10.42 7.42 5.72
C ASP A 27 9.82 8.39 4.69
N SER A 28 10.23 8.30 3.43
CA SER A 28 9.71 9.14 2.35
C SER A 28 8.21 8.92 2.12
N VAL A 29 7.75 7.67 2.13
CA VAL A 29 6.32 7.36 1.96
C VAL A 29 5.51 7.80 3.17
N VAL A 30 6.00 7.56 4.40
CA VAL A 30 5.32 7.97 5.65
C VAL A 30 5.21 9.48 5.72
N LYS A 31 6.26 10.22 5.34
CA LYS A 31 6.24 11.69 5.25
C LYS A 31 5.21 12.18 4.23
N GLY A 32 5.16 11.58 3.04
CA GLY A 32 4.17 11.92 2.02
C GLY A 32 2.72 11.67 2.47
N LEU A 33 2.46 10.53 3.12
CA LEU A 33 1.15 10.22 3.70
C LEU A 33 0.77 11.22 4.80
N ALA A 34 1.72 11.59 5.66
CA ALA A 34 1.49 12.58 6.71
C ALA A 34 1.18 13.97 6.12
N ALA A 35 1.92 14.41 5.10
CA ALA A 35 1.66 15.67 4.41
C ALA A 35 0.25 15.70 3.79
N HIS A 36 -0.18 14.61 3.12
CA HIS A 36 -1.53 14.52 2.59
C HIS A 36 -2.62 14.50 3.69
N VAL A 37 -2.35 13.93 4.87
CA VAL A 37 -3.27 14.05 6.01
C VAL A 37 -3.38 15.51 6.45
N ASP A 38 -2.27 16.23 6.55
CA ASP A 38 -2.26 17.62 7.01
C ASP A 38 -2.94 18.55 5.98
N GLU A 39 -2.74 18.32 4.68
CA GLU A 39 -3.27 19.14 3.58
C GLU A 39 -4.72 18.78 3.19
N LEU A 40 -5.05 17.49 3.16
CA LEU A 40 -6.31 16.95 2.59
C LEU A 40 -7.20 16.28 3.63
N GLY A 41 -6.73 16.11 4.87
CA GLY A 41 -7.43 15.39 5.93
C GLY A 41 -7.42 13.86 5.79
N ARG A 42 -6.82 13.32 4.72
CA ARG A 42 -6.78 11.87 4.43
C ARG A 42 -5.42 11.44 3.84
N PRO A 43 -4.93 10.24 4.16
CA PRO A 43 -3.62 9.75 3.69
C PRO A 43 -3.70 9.22 2.24
N LEU A 44 -3.91 10.11 1.27
CA LEU A 44 -3.88 9.77 -0.16
C LEU A 44 -2.49 9.21 -0.56
N CYS A 45 -2.39 8.18 -1.42
CA CYS A 45 -1.10 7.58 -1.80
C CYS A 45 -0.14 8.65 -2.32
N PRO A 46 1.05 8.84 -1.75
CA PRO A 46 2.03 9.81 -2.26
C PRO A 46 2.74 9.33 -3.53
N CYS A 47 2.53 8.06 -3.89
CA CYS A 47 3.19 7.34 -4.97
C CYS A 47 2.59 7.55 -6.36
N ASN A 48 1.41 8.16 -6.45
CA ASN A 48 0.64 8.28 -7.68
C ASN A 48 0.50 9.76 -8.07
N PHE A 49 0.32 10.01 -9.36
CA PHE A 49 0.04 11.34 -9.87
C PHE A 49 -1.48 11.58 -9.88
N TYR A 50 -1.90 12.71 -9.31
CA TYR A 50 -3.29 13.15 -9.35
C TYR A 50 -3.35 14.55 -9.95
N PRO A 51 -4.10 14.77 -11.04
CA PRO A 51 -4.32 16.11 -11.57
C PRO A 51 -4.95 17.05 -10.54
N ASP A 52 -5.91 16.53 -9.76
CA ASP A 52 -6.52 17.21 -8.62
C ASP A 52 -6.73 16.22 -7.47
N LYS A 53 -5.96 16.39 -6.38
CA LYS A 53 -6.01 15.51 -5.22
C LYS A 53 -7.34 15.59 -4.46
N LYS A 54 -8.01 16.75 -4.45
CA LYS A 54 -9.28 16.92 -3.74
C LYS A 54 -10.40 16.24 -4.50
N ALA A 55 -10.48 16.48 -5.82
CA ALA A 55 -11.46 15.81 -6.67
C ALA A 55 -11.30 14.27 -6.61
N GLU A 56 -10.07 13.77 -6.56
CA GLU A 56 -9.83 12.33 -6.41
C GLU A 56 -10.38 11.77 -5.08
N LEU A 57 -10.17 12.48 -3.98
CA LEU A 57 -10.69 12.10 -2.65
C LEU A 57 -12.22 12.22 -2.52
N GLU A 58 -12.85 13.10 -3.30
CA GLU A 58 -14.31 13.22 -3.38
C GLU A 58 -14.92 12.09 -4.20
N ARG A 59 -14.26 11.70 -5.30
CA ARG A 59 -14.70 10.62 -6.18
C ARG A 59 -14.62 9.25 -5.52
N SER A 60 -13.55 8.98 -4.78
CA SER A 60 -13.23 7.62 -4.35
C SER A 60 -12.34 7.55 -3.11
N ARG A 61 -12.29 6.35 -2.50
CA ARG A 61 -11.30 5.97 -1.46
C ARG A 61 -10.25 5.00 -1.96
N GLU A 62 -10.26 4.72 -3.26
CA GLU A 62 -9.38 3.77 -3.96
C GLU A 62 -7.91 3.96 -3.61
N TRP A 63 -7.43 5.22 -3.59
CA TRP A 63 -6.03 5.55 -3.32
C TRP A 63 -5.74 6.02 -1.90
N VAL A 64 -6.73 5.98 -0.99
CA VAL A 64 -6.51 6.33 0.42
C VAL A 64 -5.82 5.17 1.12
N CYS A 65 -4.63 5.40 1.68
CA CYS A 65 -3.84 4.37 2.34
C CYS A 65 -4.60 3.72 3.51
N ALA A 66 -4.68 2.39 3.62
CA ALA A 66 -4.26 1.38 2.64
C ALA A 66 -5.18 1.38 1.41
N CYS A 67 -4.60 1.55 0.22
CA CYS A 67 -5.32 1.64 -1.05
C CYS A 67 -6.01 0.31 -1.38
N ASP A 68 -6.90 0.33 -2.36
CA ASP A 68 -7.64 -0.85 -2.78
C ASP A 68 -6.71 -1.97 -3.25
N GLU A 69 -5.59 -1.67 -3.90
CA GLU A 69 -4.62 -2.71 -4.29
C GLU A 69 -4.06 -3.48 -3.09
N MET A 70 -3.71 -2.78 -2.02
CA MET A 70 -3.21 -3.39 -0.79
C MET A 70 -4.31 -4.23 -0.12
N LYS A 71 -5.55 -3.76 -0.12
CA LYS A 71 -6.66 -4.45 0.55
C LYS A 71 -7.18 -5.64 -0.25
N ILE A 72 -7.07 -5.62 -1.57
CA ILE A 72 -7.58 -6.67 -2.47
C ILE A 72 -6.49 -7.71 -2.74
N TRP A 73 -5.31 -7.25 -3.13
CA TRP A 73 -4.20 -8.08 -3.62
C TRP A 73 -2.97 -8.11 -2.70
N LYS A 74 -2.99 -7.39 -1.58
CA LYS A 74 -1.82 -7.24 -0.68
C LYS A 74 -0.58 -6.63 -1.36
N TYR A 75 -0.81 -5.97 -2.49
CA TYR A 75 0.23 -5.31 -3.26
C TYR A 75 0.36 -3.84 -2.83
N CYS A 76 1.59 -3.38 -2.60
CA CYS A 76 1.88 -2.00 -2.26
C CYS A 76 2.93 -1.42 -3.21
N HIS A 77 2.49 -0.64 -4.20
CA HIS A 77 3.38 0.06 -5.13
C HIS A 77 4.39 0.98 -4.41
N CYS A 78 4.02 1.58 -3.28
CA CYS A 78 4.94 2.42 -2.50
C CYS A 78 6.11 1.68 -1.87
N LEU A 79 6.06 0.35 -1.83
CA LEU A 79 6.96 -0.49 -1.03
C LEU A 79 6.89 -0.19 0.49
N LEU A 80 5.75 0.31 0.98
CA LEU A 80 5.54 0.54 2.42
C LEU A 80 5.13 -0.74 3.16
N PHE A 81 4.40 -1.62 2.49
CA PHE A 81 3.93 -2.91 3.01
C PHE A 81 4.50 -4.02 2.11
N VAL A 82 5.64 -4.56 2.50
CA VAL A 82 6.42 -5.51 1.70
C VAL A 82 6.71 -6.80 2.47
N THR A 83 7.32 -7.76 1.80
CA THR A 83 7.98 -8.92 2.43
C THR A 83 9.20 -8.47 3.24
N PRO A 84 9.72 -9.31 4.17
CA PRO A 84 10.94 -9.00 4.92
C PRO A 84 12.16 -8.68 4.04
N GLU A 85 12.19 -9.22 2.82
CA GLU A 85 13.23 -9.00 1.82
C GLU A 85 13.08 -7.67 1.07
N GLY A 86 11.99 -6.94 1.27
CA GLY A 86 11.70 -5.66 0.63
C GLY A 86 10.95 -5.75 -0.70
N LEU A 87 10.50 -6.94 -1.11
CA LEU A 87 9.74 -7.13 -2.34
C LEU A 87 8.24 -6.93 -2.10
N PRO A 88 7.50 -6.29 -3.03
CA PRO A 88 6.06 -6.23 -2.94
C PRO A 88 5.47 -7.63 -3.17
N ILE A 89 4.40 -7.95 -2.45
CA ILE A 89 3.68 -9.20 -2.65
C ILE A 89 2.87 -9.08 -3.94
N THR A 90 3.13 -9.96 -4.90
CA THR A 90 2.44 -9.97 -6.20
C THR A 90 1.59 -11.22 -6.40
N GLU A 91 1.59 -12.17 -5.45
CA GLU A 91 0.90 -13.47 -5.54
C GLU A 91 -0.53 -13.38 -6.07
N TYR A 92 -1.27 -12.39 -5.61
CA TYR A 92 -2.70 -12.27 -5.87
C TYR A 92 -3.03 -11.32 -7.03
N LEU A 93 -2.03 -10.67 -7.62
CA LEU A 93 -2.26 -9.81 -8.78
C LEU A 93 -2.62 -10.65 -10.01
N PRO A 94 -3.48 -10.12 -10.91
CA PRO A 94 -3.65 -10.69 -12.25
C PRO A 94 -2.30 -10.86 -12.96
N GLU A 95 -2.19 -11.88 -13.82
CA GLU A 95 -0.94 -12.17 -14.53
C GLU A 95 -0.46 -11.00 -15.39
N ASP A 96 -1.39 -10.25 -15.98
CA ASP A 96 -1.15 -9.08 -16.83
C ASP A 96 -0.93 -7.77 -16.06
N HIS A 97 -1.02 -7.79 -14.73
CA HIS A 97 -0.80 -6.61 -13.90
C HIS A 97 0.66 -6.14 -13.96
N GLU A 98 0.90 -4.83 -14.06
CA GLU A 98 2.25 -4.26 -14.20
C GLU A 98 3.22 -4.69 -13.10
N GLY A 99 2.78 -4.69 -11.83
CA GLY A 99 3.58 -5.15 -10.70
C GLY A 99 3.99 -6.62 -10.83
N ARG A 100 3.12 -7.47 -11.39
CA ARG A 100 3.39 -8.89 -11.62
C ARG A 100 4.38 -9.09 -12.76
N GLN A 101 4.26 -8.30 -13.83
CA GLN A 101 5.20 -8.31 -14.95
C GLN A 101 6.60 -7.82 -14.54
N MET A 102 6.67 -6.84 -13.64
CA MET A 102 7.94 -6.24 -13.21
C MET A 102 8.68 -7.07 -12.16
N TYR A 103 7.98 -7.56 -11.13
CA TYR A 103 8.60 -8.29 -10.01
C TYR A 103 8.51 -9.82 -10.14
N GLY A 104 7.77 -10.34 -11.13
CA GLY A 104 7.45 -11.76 -11.21
C GLY A 104 6.52 -12.21 -10.09
N LEU A 105 6.50 -13.52 -9.80
CA LEU A 105 5.75 -14.10 -8.69
C LEU A 105 6.53 -13.94 -7.37
N VAL A 106 6.03 -13.06 -6.52
CA VAL A 106 6.45 -12.92 -5.13
C VAL A 106 5.31 -13.42 -4.25
N GLU A 107 5.54 -14.57 -3.60
CA GLU A 107 4.59 -15.22 -2.69
C GLU A 107 4.38 -14.38 -1.42
N ASP A 108 3.17 -14.48 -0.87
CA ASP A 108 2.81 -13.89 0.41
C ASP A 108 3.31 -14.80 1.55
N PRO A 109 4.26 -14.34 2.39
CA PRO A 109 4.75 -15.14 3.51
C PRO A 109 3.70 -15.30 4.63
N THR A 110 2.60 -14.55 4.59
CA THR A 110 1.55 -14.53 5.62
C THR A 110 0.14 -14.54 4.99
N PRO A 111 -0.23 -15.59 4.25
CA PRO A 111 -1.48 -15.63 3.45
C PRO A 111 -2.76 -15.59 4.31
N ASP A 112 -2.65 -15.91 5.60
CA ASP A 112 -3.73 -15.83 6.58
C ASP A 112 -3.99 -14.40 7.11
N LYS A 113 -3.12 -13.44 6.80
CA LYS A 113 -3.18 -12.06 7.32
C LYS A 113 -3.49 -11.01 6.26
N GLY A 114 -4.29 -10.02 6.65
CA GLY A 114 -4.63 -8.87 5.80
C GLY A 114 -5.67 -9.18 4.73
N ARG A 115 -5.54 -8.50 3.58
CA ARG A 115 -6.44 -8.59 2.42
C ARG A 115 -7.93 -8.47 2.78
N GLU A 116 -8.28 -7.45 3.56
CA GLU A 116 -9.64 -7.23 4.05
C GLU A 116 -10.69 -7.08 2.94
N ALA A 117 -10.26 -6.81 1.70
CA ALA A 117 -11.11 -6.65 0.54
C ALA A 117 -10.89 -7.73 -0.54
N ARG A 118 -10.30 -8.89 -0.19
CA ARG A 118 -10.02 -9.98 -1.15
C ARG A 118 -11.21 -10.43 -2.00
N HIS A 119 -12.43 -10.31 -1.47
CA HIS A 119 -13.68 -10.66 -2.15
C HIS A 119 -14.00 -9.76 -3.36
N ARG A 120 -13.26 -8.65 -3.54
CA ARG A 120 -13.35 -7.77 -4.70
C ARG A 120 -12.36 -8.12 -5.81
N ALA A 121 -11.47 -9.08 -5.59
CA ALA A 121 -10.60 -9.56 -6.65
C ALA A 121 -11.48 -10.20 -7.74
N PRO A 122 -11.21 -9.96 -9.04
CA PRO A 122 -11.89 -10.66 -10.12
C PRO A 122 -11.66 -12.17 -9.97
N GLU A 123 -12.68 -12.97 -10.35
CA GLU A 123 -12.61 -14.44 -10.38
C GLU A 123 -11.61 -14.95 -11.43
#